data_AF-A0A137NQU0-F1
#
_entry.id   AF-A0A137NQU0-F1
#
_cell.length_a   1.000
_cell.length_b   1.000
_cell.length_c   1.000
_cell.angle_alpha   90.00
_cell.angle_beta   90.00
_cell.angle_gamma   90.00
#
_symmetry.space_group_name_H-M   'P 1'
#
loop_
_entity.id
_entity.type
_entity.pdbx_description
1 polymer ?
#
loop_
_entity_poly.entity_id
_entity_poly.type
_entity_poly.pdbx_seq_one_letter_code
_entity_poly.pdbx_strand_id
1 'polypeptide(L)'
;VQADTEAQSKAIFDQINVHLPQKRKVEELLTKTYWETVKHFSAPFSSDDHINNVKHSDMGKFYLHAKSGYVDRKLSASEIQKWINTISQAPSTYYILLDVQGGAINSLSRTQTAFVHRQKSLYSVQLVNESTVQKEGEDNEAWADYWTSQVGYFLNGEAYQNYIDSRETSLTSYYGENLAKLREVKKKYDPLNLFQYAQSVSPNLI
;
A
#
# COMPACT_ATOMS: atom_id res chain seq x y z
N VAL A 1 17.11 -10.82 2.99
CA VAL A 1 16.43 -12.13 2.83
C VAL A 1 15.02 -11.82 2.39
N GLN A 2 14.68 -12.09 1.13
CA GLN A 2 13.33 -11.89 0.59
C GLN A 2 12.36 -12.95 1.16
N ALA A 3 11.06 -12.66 1.20
CA ALA A 3 10.03 -13.58 1.67
C ALA A 3 9.55 -14.52 0.55
N ASP A 4 10.48 -15.25 -0.07
CA ASP A 4 10.18 -16.09 -1.23
C ASP A 4 9.62 -17.47 -0.86
N THR A 5 9.65 -17.81 0.42
CA THR A 5 9.09 -19.03 0.99
C THR A 5 8.15 -18.70 2.14
N GLU A 6 7.18 -19.59 2.41
CA GLU A 6 6.25 -19.45 3.54
C GLU A 6 6.98 -19.26 4.88
N ALA A 7 8.06 -20.01 5.11
CA ALA A 7 8.87 -19.89 6.32
C ALA A 7 9.52 -18.51 6.46
N GLN A 8 9.99 -17.91 5.36
CA GLN A 8 10.57 -16.56 5.38
C GLN A 8 9.48 -15.50 5.61
N SER A 9 8.32 -15.63 4.97
CA SER A 9 7.17 -14.75 5.20
C SER A 9 6.69 -14.80 6.64
N LYS A 10 6.58 -16.01 7.21
CA LYS A 10 6.22 -16.20 8.61
C LYS A 10 7.25 -15.57 9.55
N ALA A 11 8.54 -15.69 9.26
CA ALA A 11 9.59 -15.08 10.08
C ALA A 11 9.54 -13.55 10.10
N ILE A 12 9.17 -12.91 8.98
CA ILE A 12 8.94 -11.46 8.90
C ILE A 12 7.70 -11.08 9.70
N PHE A 13 6.61 -11.83 9.54
CA PHE A 13 5.38 -11.61 10.30
C PHE A 13 5.62 -11.72 11.82
N ASP A 14 6.24 -12.82 12.26
CA ASP A 14 6.52 -13.08 13.68
C ASP A 14 7.38 -11.97 14.29
N GLN A 15 8.35 -11.42 13.53
CA GLN A 15 9.20 -10.31 13.97
C GLN A 15 8.40 -9.07 14.36
N ILE A 16 7.32 -8.75 13.64
CA ILE A 16 6.46 -7.59 13.93
C ILE A 16 5.41 -7.95 14.98
N ASN A 17 4.81 -9.14 14.86
CA ASN A 17 3.68 -9.58 15.66
C ASN A 17 3.98 -9.64 17.17
N VAL A 18 5.21 -9.99 17.56
CA VAL A 18 5.62 -10.03 18.99
C VAL A 18 5.56 -8.67 19.69
N HIS A 19 5.56 -7.57 18.92
CA HIS A 19 5.46 -6.21 19.45
C HIS A 19 4.05 -5.63 19.40
N LEU A 20 3.14 -6.24 18.62
CA LEU A 20 1.77 -5.73 18.48
C LEU A 20 0.96 -5.98 19.76
N PRO A 21 0.07 -5.04 20.14
CA PRO A 21 -0.82 -5.27 21.27
C PRO A 21 -1.71 -6.48 20.98
N GLN A 22 -1.57 -7.53 21.79
CA GLN A 22 -2.32 -8.79 21.68
C GLN A 22 -3.80 -8.57 22.06
N LYS A 23 -4.58 -7.93 21.17
CA LYS A 23 -5.98 -7.55 21.41
C LYS A 23 -7.01 -8.36 20.62
N ARG A 24 -6.58 -9.17 19.64
CA ARG A 24 -7.45 -10.12 18.94
C ARG A 24 -6.93 -11.53 19.15
N LYS A 25 -7.84 -12.46 19.49
CA LYS A 25 -7.64 -13.86 19.11
C LYS A 25 -7.46 -13.83 17.60
N VAL A 26 -6.29 -14.23 17.11
CA VAL A 26 -6.08 -14.48 15.69
C VAL A 26 -7.14 -15.53 15.34
N GLU A 27 -8.19 -15.13 14.63
CA GLU A 27 -9.04 -16.10 13.95
C GLU A 27 -8.09 -16.93 13.09
N GLU A 28 -8.18 -18.25 13.22
CA GLU A 28 -7.27 -19.23 12.63
C GLU A 28 -6.82 -18.79 11.24
N LEU A 29 -5.52 -18.89 10.92
CA LEU A 29 -5.04 -18.68 9.56
C LEU A 29 -5.87 -19.54 8.60
N LEU A 30 -6.83 -18.92 7.90
CA LEU A 30 -7.71 -19.59 6.98
C LEU A 30 -7.00 -19.69 5.64
N THR A 31 -6.35 -20.81 5.37
CA THR A 31 -5.87 -21.12 4.02
C THR A 31 -7.07 -21.37 3.11
N LYS A 32 -7.24 -20.50 2.12
CA LYS A 32 -8.32 -20.57 1.12
C LYS A 32 -7.71 -20.41 -0.27
N THR A 33 -8.19 -21.20 -1.23
CA THR A 33 -7.99 -20.92 -2.65
C THR A 33 -8.59 -19.57 -3.02
N TYR A 34 -8.20 -18.99 -4.16
CA TYR A 34 -8.78 -17.74 -4.64
C TYR A 34 -10.32 -17.75 -4.62
N TRP A 35 -10.95 -18.83 -5.11
CA TRP A 35 -12.40 -18.95 -5.14
C TRP A 35 -13.05 -19.09 -3.76
N GLU A 36 -12.37 -19.75 -2.82
CA GLU A 36 -12.84 -19.83 -1.44
C GLU A 36 -12.72 -18.48 -0.73
N THR A 37 -11.68 -17.70 -1.04
CA THR A 37 -11.51 -16.34 -0.54
C THR A 37 -12.61 -15.42 -1.05
N VAL A 38 -12.90 -15.46 -2.35
CA VAL A 38 -14.03 -14.72 -2.94
C VAL A 38 -15.31 -15.09 -2.20
N LYS A 39 -15.61 -16.40 -2.07
CA LYS A 39 -16.82 -16.86 -1.36
C LYS A 39 -16.88 -16.46 0.11
N HIS A 40 -15.74 -16.38 0.77
CA HIS A 40 -15.67 -16.01 2.18
C HIS A 40 -15.98 -14.52 2.39
N PHE A 41 -15.42 -13.64 1.57
CA PHE A 41 -15.60 -12.19 1.71
C PHE A 41 -16.86 -11.65 1.04
N SER A 42 -17.46 -12.39 0.11
CA SER A 42 -18.70 -12.01 -0.56
C SER A 42 -19.96 -12.57 0.11
N ALA A 43 -19.83 -13.32 1.20
CA ALA A 43 -20.97 -13.89 1.91
C ALA A 43 -21.78 -12.81 2.66
N PRO A 44 -23.13 -12.94 2.71
CA PRO A 44 -23.92 -14.08 2.26
C PRO A 44 -24.29 -14.03 0.76
N PHE A 45 -24.00 -15.10 0.01
CA PHE A 45 -24.67 -15.36 -1.27
C PHE A 45 -26.06 -15.93 -0.99
N SER A 46 -27.12 -15.27 -1.47
CA SER A 46 -28.33 -16.01 -1.84
C SER A 46 -28.07 -16.71 -3.18
N SER A 47 -28.67 -17.88 -3.40
CA SER A 47 -28.67 -18.57 -4.70
C SER A 47 -29.31 -17.74 -5.84
N ASP A 48 -29.93 -16.62 -5.46
CA ASP A 48 -30.64 -15.70 -6.33
C ASP A 48 -29.86 -14.37 -6.41
N ASP A 49 -28.77 -14.35 -7.21
CA ASP A 49 -28.14 -13.09 -7.63
C ASP A 49 -28.99 -12.48 -8.75
N HIS A 50 -30.12 -11.89 -8.35
CA HIS A 50 -30.91 -11.09 -9.26
C HIS A 50 -30.21 -9.74 -9.40
N ILE A 51 -29.52 -9.50 -10.53
CA ILE A 51 -28.93 -8.19 -10.87
C ILE A 51 -29.92 -7.03 -10.69
N ASN A 52 -31.22 -7.31 -10.84
CA ASN A 52 -32.33 -6.35 -10.65
C ASN A 52 -32.69 -6.06 -9.18
N ASN A 53 -32.21 -6.88 -8.23
CA ASN A 53 -32.47 -6.75 -6.79
C ASN A 53 -31.21 -6.36 -6.00
N VAL A 54 -30.11 -6.03 -6.69
CA VAL A 54 -28.90 -5.49 -6.04
C VAL A 54 -29.30 -4.19 -5.36
N LYS A 55 -29.47 -4.25 -4.04
CA LYS A 55 -29.55 -3.06 -3.20
C LYS A 55 -28.13 -2.59 -2.99
N HIS A 56 -27.72 -1.57 -3.71
CA HIS A 56 -26.60 -0.75 -3.27
C HIS A 56 -27.06 -0.08 -1.98
N SER A 57 -26.65 -0.61 -0.83
CA SER A 57 -26.57 0.24 0.35
C SER A 57 -25.53 1.27 -0.01
N ASP A 58 -25.92 2.54 -0.18
CA ASP A 58 -24.97 3.62 -0.21
C ASP A 58 -24.12 3.46 1.06
N MET A 59 -22.89 2.95 0.92
CA MET A 59 -21.94 3.01 2.01
C MET A 59 -21.91 4.49 2.39
N GLY A 60 -22.18 4.78 3.66
CA GLY A 60 -22.22 6.16 4.12
C GLY A 60 -20.96 6.88 3.64
N LYS A 61 -21.10 8.13 3.18
CA LYS A 61 -19.99 8.88 2.59
C LYS A 61 -18.78 8.85 3.55
N PHE A 62 -17.68 8.30 3.07
CA PHE A 62 -16.39 8.39 3.75
C PHE A 62 -15.35 8.95 2.81
N TYR A 63 -14.32 9.53 3.41
CA TYR A 63 -13.18 10.15 2.77
C TYR A 63 -11.97 9.33 3.10
N LEU A 64 -11.19 9.02 2.07
CA LEU A 64 -10.01 8.19 2.18
C LEU A 64 -8.79 8.97 1.71
N HIS A 65 -7.75 8.96 2.54
CA HIS A 65 -6.41 9.38 2.16
C HIS A 65 -5.44 8.23 2.44
N ALA A 66 -4.58 7.96 1.48
CA ALA A 66 -3.59 6.89 1.60
C ALA A 66 -2.19 7.41 1.28
N LYS A 67 -1.24 6.96 2.09
CA LYS A 67 0.20 7.06 1.82
C LYS A 67 0.78 5.67 1.78
N SER A 68 1.87 5.49 1.05
CA SER A 68 2.54 4.20 1.00
C SER A 68 4.05 4.31 1.09
N GLY A 69 4.66 3.17 1.40
CA GLY A 69 6.09 2.98 1.46
C GLY A 69 6.46 1.51 1.35
N TYR A 70 7.75 1.22 1.21
CA TYR A 70 8.26 -0.15 1.28
C TYR A 70 9.43 -0.24 2.26
N VAL A 71 9.51 -1.36 2.97
CA VAL A 71 10.65 -1.69 3.84
C VAL A 71 11.44 -2.81 3.17
N ASP A 72 12.75 -2.63 2.99
CA ASP A 72 13.63 -3.58 2.29
C ASP A 72 14.67 -4.27 3.20
N ARG A 73 14.60 -3.99 4.50
CA ARG A 73 15.46 -4.59 5.53
C ARG A 73 14.69 -4.98 6.78
N LYS A 74 15.28 -5.88 7.56
CA LYS A 74 14.77 -6.15 8.90
C LYS A 74 14.95 -4.91 9.78
N LEU A 75 13.89 -4.55 10.48
CA LEU A 75 13.93 -3.50 11.50
C LEU A 75 14.37 -4.08 12.85
N SER A 76 15.08 -3.31 13.67
CA SER A 76 15.40 -3.71 15.04
C SER A 76 14.15 -3.69 15.93
N ALA A 77 14.21 -4.34 17.09
CA ALA A 77 13.12 -4.29 18.08
C ALA A 77 12.79 -2.86 18.51
N SER A 78 13.79 -1.98 18.65
CA SER A 78 13.57 -0.57 19.01
C SER A 78 12.95 0.24 17.86
N GLU A 79 13.29 -0.09 16.62
CA GLU A 79 12.68 0.53 15.43
C GLU A 79 11.20 0.12 15.29
N ILE A 80 10.89 -1.16 15.47
CA ILE A 80 9.51 -1.67 15.48
C ILE A 80 8.71 -1.06 16.63
N GLN A 81 9.30 -0.97 17.83
CA GLN A 81 8.63 -0.33 18.97
C GLN A 81 8.35 1.16 18.73
N LYS A 82 9.31 1.88 18.12
CA LYS A 82 9.09 3.28 17.74
C LYS A 82 7.92 3.39 16.77
N TRP A 83 7.88 2.53 15.75
CA TRP A 83 6.80 2.53 14.76
C TRP A 83 5.43 2.28 15.40
N ILE A 84 5.32 1.27 16.26
CA ILE A 84 4.09 0.95 16.98
C ILE A 84 3.68 2.10 17.91
N ASN A 85 4.64 2.69 18.63
CA ASN A 85 4.37 3.84 19.49
C ASN A 85 3.85 5.04 18.69
N THR A 86 4.41 5.32 17.51
CA THR A 86 3.91 6.37 16.62
C THR A 86 2.48 6.09 16.18
N ILE A 87 2.17 4.85 15.74
CA ILE A 87 0.81 4.47 15.31
C ILE A 87 -0.18 4.51 16.47
N SER A 88 0.24 4.15 17.68
CA SER A 88 -0.63 4.17 18.86
C SER A 88 -1.11 5.58 19.25
N GLN A 89 -0.42 6.61 18.76
CA GLN A 89 -0.79 8.03 18.91
C GLN A 89 -1.61 8.56 17.74
N ALA A 90 -1.99 7.70 16.78
CA ALA A 90 -2.81 8.09 15.66
C ALA A 90 -4.23 8.48 16.09
N PRO A 91 -4.86 9.46 15.42
CA PRO A 91 -6.31 9.58 15.46
C PRO A 91 -6.97 8.25 15.09
N SER A 92 -8.14 7.97 15.66
CA SER A 92 -8.83 6.69 15.47
C SER A 92 -9.26 6.39 14.02
N THR A 93 -9.21 7.40 13.14
CA THR A 93 -9.47 7.28 11.70
C THR A 93 -8.29 6.67 10.93
N TYR A 94 -7.11 6.56 11.55
CA TYR A 94 -5.92 6.03 10.92
C TYR A 94 -5.70 4.55 11.23
N TYR A 95 -5.27 3.81 10.22
CA TYR A 95 -4.78 2.45 10.36
C TYR A 95 -3.64 2.17 9.36
N ILE A 96 -2.87 1.11 9.64
CA ILE A 96 -1.77 0.68 8.79
C ILE A 96 -1.96 -0.76 8.37
N LEU A 97 -1.73 -1.03 7.08
CA LEU A 97 -1.70 -2.36 6.49
C LEU A 97 -0.27 -2.68 6.06
N LEU A 98 0.16 -3.89 6.38
CA LEU A 98 1.49 -4.42 6.05
C LEU A 98 1.33 -5.68 5.23
N ASP A 99 1.71 -5.63 3.96
CA ASP A 99 1.63 -6.81 3.09
C ASP A 99 3.02 -7.34 2.81
N VAL A 100 3.29 -8.57 3.25
CA VAL A 100 4.56 -9.25 3.02
C VAL A 100 4.75 -9.45 1.51
N GLN A 101 5.93 -9.05 1.04
CA GLN A 101 6.32 -9.11 -0.36
C GLN A 101 7.27 -10.29 -0.59
N GLY A 102 7.39 -10.73 -1.85
CA GLY A 102 8.24 -11.86 -2.24
C GLY A 102 7.47 -12.89 -3.06
N GLY A 103 8.06 -14.07 -3.21
CA GLY A 103 7.42 -15.22 -3.84
C GLY A 103 7.04 -14.91 -5.29
N ALA A 104 5.76 -15.06 -5.64
CA ALA A 104 5.26 -14.79 -6.99
C ALA A 104 5.50 -13.34 -7.43
N ILE A 105 5.54 -12.37 -6.51
CA ILE A 105 5.85 -10.96 -6.86
C ILE A 105 7.26 -10.86 -7.43
N ASN A 106 8.19 -11.68 -6.95
CA ASN A 106 9.58 -11.74 -7.39
C ASN A 106 9.81 -12.63 -8.61
N SER A 107 8.76 -13.24 -9.18
CA SER A 107 8.89 -14.04 -10.42
C SER A 107 9.25 -13.18 -11.64
N LEU A 108 9.02 -11.87 -11.55
CA LEU A 108 9.41 -10.89 -12.55
C LEU A 108 10.56 -10.01 -12.02
N SER A 109 11.39 -9.51 -12.93
CA SER A 109 12.37 -8.48 -12.60
C SER A 109 11.69 -7.13 -12.38
N ARG A 110 12.39 -6.21 -11.71
CA ARG A 110 11.92 -4.84 -11.47
C ARG A 110 11.61 -4.08 -12.76
N THR A 111 12.24 -4.43 -13.89
CA THR A 111 12.14 -3.70 -15.17
C THR A 111 11.19 -4.31 -16.20
N GLN A 112 10.57 -5.45 -15.89
CA GLN A 112 9.66 -6.13 -16.81
C GLN A 112 8.30 -5.44 -16.96
N THR A 113 7.86 -4.68 -15.94
CA THR A 113 6.60 -3.93 -15.95
C THR A 113 6.79 -2.55 -15.33
N ALA A 114 5.80 -1.65 -15.43
CA ALA A 114 5.83 -0.36 -14.74
C ALA A 114 5.89 -0.49 -13.20
N PHE A 115 5.28 -1.53 -12.63
CA PHE A 115 5.40 -1.85 -11.20
C PHE A 115 6.84 -2.27 -10.89
N VAL A 116 7.55 -1.46 -10.09
CA VAL A 116 9.00 -1.60 -9.85
C VAL A 116 9.33 -2.35 -8.55
N HIS A 117 8.38 -2.45 -7.62
CA HIS A 117 8.59 -2.89 -6.23
C HIS A 117 8.76 -4.42 -6.08
N ARG A 118 9.84 -4.96 -6.67
CA ARG A 118 10.20 -6.38 -6.62
C ARG A 118 11.62 -6.56 -6.10
N GLN A 119 11.93 -7.76 -5.63
CA GLN A 119 13.26 -8.30 -5.29
C GLN A 119 14.01 -7.58 -4.15
N LYS A 120 13.51 -6.41 -3.72
CA LYS A 120 14.08 -5.54 -2.69
C LYS A 120 13.21 -5.50 -1.44
N SER A 121 11.91 -5.29 -1.59
CA SER A 121 10.99 -5.06 -0.48
C SER A 121 10.67 -6.34 0.28
N LEU A 122 10.71 -6.29 1.61
CA LEU A 122 10.22 -7.33 2.52
C LEU A 122 8.71 -7.23 2.72
N TYR A 123 8.18 -6.01 2.80
CA TYR A 123 6.76 -5.73 2.88
C TYR A 123 6.45 -4.31 2.36
N SER A 124 5.23 -4.12 1.86
CA SER A 124 4.65 -2.80 1.63
C SER A 124 4.03 -2.28 2.92
N VAL A 125 3.98 -0.96 3.03
CA VAL A 125 3.28 -0.22 4.07
C VAL A 125 2.22 0.62 3.38
N GLN A 126 0.97 0.47 3.79
CA GLN A 126 -0.09 1.40 3.46
C GLN A 126 -0.56 2.08 4.74
N LEU A 127 -0.43 3.40 4.81
CA LEU A 127 -1.07 4.22 5.81
C LEU A 127 -2.38 4.73 5.25
N VAL A 128 -3.48 4.50 5.95
CA VAL A 128 -4.81 4.95 5.52
C VAL A 128 -5.44 5.82 6.61
N ASN A 129 -5.99 6.95 6.19
CA ASN A 129 -7.00 7.69 6.94
C ASN A 129 -8.36 7.42 6.31
N GLU A 130 -9.31 6.92 7.10
CA GLU A 130 -10.71 6.77 6.71
C GLU A 130 -11.58 7.56 7.69
N SER A 131 -12.36 8.51 7.17
CA SER A 131 -13.14 9.45 7.96
C SER A 131 -14.52 9.69 7.34
N THR A 132 -15.55 9.84 8.17
CA THR A 132 -16.88 10.30 7.73
C THR A 132 -16.96 11.83 7.58
N VAL A 133 -15.94 12.54 8.05
CA VAL A 133 -15.80 13.99 7.95
C VAL A 133 -14.78 14.35 6.89
N GLN A 134 -15.16 15.21 5.94
CA GLN A 134 -14.24 15.76 4.94
C GLN A 134 -13.22 16.64 5.63
N LYS A 135 -11.95 16.31 5.43
CA LYS A 135 -10.83 17.21 5.69
C LYS A 135 -10.04 17.32 4.40
N GLU A 136 -9.49 18.50 4.14
CA GLU A 136 -8.70 18.77 2.94
C GLU A 136 -7.37 19.41 3.34
N GLY A 137 -6.38 19.26 2.46
CA GLY A 137 -5.06 19.87 2.66
C GLY A 137 -4.39 19.43 3.97
N GLU A 138 -3.80 20.40 4.67
CA GLU A 138 -2.99 20.16 5.87
C GLU A 138 -3.75 19.44 6.99
N ASP A 139 -5.02 19.75 7.21
CA ASP A 139 -5.82 19.13 8.27
C ASP A 139 -6.05 17.62 8.07
N ASN A 140 -6.02 17.17 6.82
CA ASN A 140 -6.15 15.77 6.47
C ASN A 140 -4.80 15.03 6.56
N GLU A 141 -3.72 15.70 6.19
CA GLU A 141 -2.40 15.08 5.95
C GLU A 141 -1.41 15.28 7.11
N ALA A 142 -1.65 16.22 8.04
CA ALA A 142 -0.68 16.60 9.08
C ALA A 142 -0.19 15.41 9.92
N TRP A 143 -1.08 14.46 10.24
CA TRP A 143 -0.66 13.28 10.99
C TRP A 143 0.13 12.29 10.11
N ALA A 144 -0.21 12.16 8.82
CA ALA A 144 0.55 11.34 7.88
C ALA A 144 1.96 11.93 7.65
N ASP A 145 2.09 13.26 7.61
CA ASP A 145 3.36 13.97 7.55
C ASP A 145 4.17 13.75 8.84
N TYR A 146 3.54 13.88 10.00
CA TYR A 146 4.17 13.55 11.28
C TYR A 146 4.66 12.10 11.29
N TRP A 147 3.81 11.14 10.91
CA TRP A 147 4.18 9.73 10.81
C TRP A 147 5.41 9.56 9.90
N THR A 148 5.39 10.15 8.71
CA THR A 148 6.52 10.11 7.76
C THR A 148 7.79 10.68 8.37
N SER A 149 7.71 11.80 9.12
CA SER A 149 8.87 12.37 9.83
C SER A 149 9.43 11.43 10.91
N GLN A 150 8.57 10.64 11.54
CA GLN A 150 8.95 9.77 12.65
C GLN A 150 9.51 8.43 12.20
N VAL A 151 9.04 7.88 11.09
CA VAL A 151 9.33 6.50 10.67
C VAL A 151 9.78 6.35 9.22
N GLY A 152 9.84 7.45 8.45
CA GLY A 152 10.20 7.44 7.03
C GLY A 152 11.60 6.86 6.77
N TYR A 153 12.52 6.92 7.74
CA TYR A 153 13.85 6.32 7.62
C TYR A 153 13.87 4.77 7.69
N PHE A 154 12.73 4.14 7.98
CA PHE A 154 12.53 2.69 7.80
C PHE A 154 12.16 2.34 6.37
N LEU A 155 11.64 3.31 5.61
CA LEU A 155 11.19 3.12 4.25
C LEU A 155 12.36 3.28 3.28
N ASN A 156 12.28 2.63 2.13
CA ASN A 156 13.32 2.62 1.10
C ASN A 156 13.20 3.77 0.07
N GLY A 157 12.23 4.67 0.26
CA GLY A 157 11.93 5.78 -0.66
C GLY A 157 11.05 5.42 -1.86
N GLU A 158 10.58 4.18 -1.98
CA GLU A 158 9.58 3.79 -2.98
C GLU A 158 8.16 3.91 -2.42
N ALA A 159 7.19 4.23 -3.30
CA ALA A 159 5.77 4.36 -2.99
C ALA A 159 4.93 3.68 -4.09
N TYR A 160 3.73 3.22 -3.78
CA TYR A 160 2.87 2.52 -4.73
C TYR A 160 1.94 3.49 -5.50
N GLN A 161 2.00 3.46 -6.83
CA GLN A 161 1.29 4.42 -7.68
C GLN A 161 -0.24 4.39 -7.58
N ASN A 162 -0.83 3.27 -7.12
CA ASN A 162 -2.27 3.19 -6.92
C ASN A 162 -2.73 3.80 -5.58
N TYR A 163 -1.78 4.15 -4.69
CA TYR A 163 -2.02 4.94 -3.49
C TYR A 163 -1.39 6.31 -3.67
N ILE A 164 -1.90 7.03 -4.67
CA ILE A 164 -1.34 8.30 -5.09
C ILE A 164 -1.42 9.32 -3.95
N ASP A 165 -0.26 9.88 -3.63
CA ASP A 165 -0.06 10.82 -2.54
C ASP A 165 0.35 12.18 -3.12
N SER A 166 -0.44 13.21 -2.83
CA SER A 166 -0.18 14.59 -3.28
C SER A 166 1.16 15.15 -2.77
N ARG A 167 1.67 14.62 -1.64
CA ARG A 167 2.93 14.99 -1.01
C ARG A 167 4.13 14.26 -1.60
N GLU A 168 3.92 13.22 -2.41
CA GLU A 168 4.99 12.53 -3.12
C GLU A 168 5.38 13.30 -4.39
N THR A 169 6.47 14.06 -4.31
CA THR A 169 6.88 14.95 -5.40
C THR A 169 7.70 14.25 -6.48
N SER A 170 8.20 13.04 -6.22
CA SER A 170 9.08 12.31 -7.14
C SER A 170 8.35 11.12 -7.78
N LEU A 171 8.14 11.18 -9.09
CA LEU A 171 7.66 10.00 -9.85
C LEU A 171 8.63 8.82 -9.80
N THR A 172 9.90 9.07 -9.47
CA THR A 172 10.89 8.00 -9.27
C THR A 172 10.52 7.14 -8.06
N SER A 173 9.83 7.69 -7.05
CA SER A 173 9.33 6.91 -5.90
C SER A 173 8.33 5.84 -6.37
N TYR A 174 7.51 6.15 -7.38
CA TYR A 174 6.52 5.24 -7.95
C TYR A 174 7.08 4.23 -8.97
N TYR A 175 7.99 4.69 -9.84
CA TYR A 175 8.40 3.89 -11.00
C TYR A 175 9.88 3.49 -10.98
N GLY A 176 10.67 4.01 -10.05
CA GLY A 176 12.10 3.75 -9.92
C GLY A 176 12.84 3.93 -11.25
N GLU A 177 13.67 2.95 -11.57
CA GLU A 177 14.44 2.88 -12.81
C GLU A 177 13.57 2.82 -14.09
N ASN A 178 12.27 2.52 -13.98
CA ASN A 178 11.38 2.40 -15.14
C ASN A 178 10.84 3.75 -15.63
N LEU A 179 11.00 4.83 -14.84
CA LEU A 179 10.44 6.14 -15.20
C LEU A 179 10.92 6.62 -16.58
N ALA A 180 12.20 6.42 -16.91
CA ALA A 180 12.75 6.82 -18.21
C ALA A 180 12.04 6.11 -19.38
N LYS A 181 11.85 4.78 -19.28
CA LYS A 181 11.14 4.00 -20.30
C LYS A 181 9.67 4.41 -20.41
N LEU A 182 9.02 4.74 -19.29
CA LEU A 182 7.64 5.24 -19.30
C LEU A 182 7.52 6.58 -20.02
N ARG A 183 8.50 7.47 -19.87
CA ARG A 183 8.55 8.74 -20.62
C ARG A 183 8.69 8.51 -22.12
N GLU A 184 9.53 7.56 -22.55
CA GLU A 184 9.64 7.20 -23.98
C GLU A 184 8.34 6.62 -24.55
N VAL A 185 7.66 5.76 -23.78
CA VAL A 185 6.33 5.25 -24.14
C VAL A 185 5.32 6.40 -24.24
N LYS A 186 5.29 7.31 -23.26
CA LYS A 186 4.42 8.49 -23.26
C LYS A 186 4.68 9.36 -24.48
N LYS A 187 5.95 9.63 -24.80
CA LYS A 187 6.35 10.41 -25.98
C LYS A 187 5.90 9.78 -27.29
N LYS A 188 5.93 8.45 -27.39
CA LYS A 188 5.48 7.72 -28.59
C LYS A 188 3.96 7.78 -28.78
N TYR A 189 3.19 7.60 -27.71
CA TYR A 189 1.74 7.40 -27.80
C TYR A 189 0.91 8.64 -27.45
N ASP A 190 1.47 9.60 -26.71
CA ASP A 190 0.83 10.87 -26.36
C ASP A 190 1.86 12.03 -26.35
N PRO A 191 2.44 12.37 -27.52
CA PRO A 191 3.46 13.41 -27.64
C PRO A 191 2.96 14.82 -27.27
N LEU A 192 1.65 15.07 -27.36
CA LEU A 192 1.03 16.34 -27.01
C LEU A 192 0.59 16.41 -25.53
N ASN A 193 0.85 15.35 -24.76
CA ASN A 193 0.49 15.21 -23.35
C ASN A 193 -1.00 15.47 -23.06
N LEU A 194 -1.89 14.99 -23.93
CA LEU A 194 -3.34 15.15 -23.79
C LEU A 194 -3.86 14.46 -22.52
N PHE A 195 -3.31 13.29 -22.17
CA PHE A 195 -3.69 12.56 -20.97
C PHE A 195 -2.76 12.92 -19.80
N GLN A 196 -3.05 14.02 -19.13
CA GLN A 196 -2.23 14.54 -18.03
C GLN A 196 -3.03 14.83 -16.76
N TYR A 197 -2.34 14.76 -15.63
CA TYR A 197 -2.79 15.20 -14.31
C TYR A 197 -1.55 15.56 -13.47
N ALA A 198 -1.75 16.04 -12.23
CA ALA A 198 -0.70 16.59 -11.38
C ALA A 198 0.56 15.70 -11.22
N GLN A 199 0.40 14.37 -11.20
CA GLN A 199 1.50 13.40 -11.08
C GLN A 199 1.56 12.43 -12.29
N SER A 200 1.08 12.87 -13.46
CA SER A 200 1.22 12.09 -14.70
C SER A 200 2.67 12.02 -15.18
N VAL A 201 3.04 10.91 -15.83
CA VAL A 201 4.32 10.83 -16.55
C VAL A 201 4.29 11.80 -17.72
N SER A 202 5.21 12.78 -17.73
CA SER A 202 5.39 13.74 -18.82
C SER A 202 6.28 13.17 -19.93
N PRO A 203 6.01 13.44 -21.22
CA PRO A 203 6.88 13.05 -22.34
C PRO A 203 8.22 13.79 -22.36
N ASN A 204 8.35 14.89 -21.61
CA ASN A 204 9.55 15.73 -21.54
C ASN A 204 10.13 15.75 -20.11
N LEU A 205 11.46 15.89 -20.01
CA LEU A 205 12.10 16.29 -18.75
C LEU A 205 11.72 17.75 -18.49
N ILE A 206 10.89 17.98 -17.47
CA ILE A 206 10.63 19.34 -16.95
C ILE A 206 11.75 19.65 -15.97
#